data_AF-A0A6G2QZE3-F1
#
_entry.id   AF-A0A6G2QZE3-F1
#
_cell.length_a   1.000
_cell.length_b   1.000
_cell.length_c   1.000
_cell.angle_alpha   90.00
_cell.angle_beta   90.00
_cell.angle_gamma   90.00
#
_symmetry.space_group_name_H-M   'P 1'
#
loop_
_entity.id
_entity.type
_entity.pdbx_description
1 polymer ?
#
loop_
_entity_poly.entity_id
_entity_poly.type
_entity_poly.pdbx_seq_one_letter_code
_entity_poly.pdbx_strand_id
1 'polypeptide(L)'
;MGDGDMSAQAGPETRPGRSARPRRHWPLASAVALALVATTTAVPLVLADSGDDTPCQDVPASTRALAEDPAAATRALDPGADLSRFPAVRKLIVHENPCGDGARTLGAVIEAATRADRPGTAHTVAQARAAHAVVAALESAEVPDGMAPGLARMLADYVVDEIRYLSPSTDAAGPAVTSAQAAPDKSGHTPYGRFLAPGEAHADFEYADPVSGAEPDPDRLIGKVARNPEAFAILYDAARAYFAHYLERLTSRGGDPDDRPADGHRDDTPDTVWPDNDLEDIAERIGALMSHRVVHTRNGEIPDLAAFDRAVRKHTRGAYRPAGQRLTTRPPMGDIADRPVSGPLSGELTDGRHQLLTVLDAWAEARQVPAERAAAMELVVDNAYVRAAG
;
A
#
# COMPACT_ATOMS: atom_id res chain seq x y z
N MET A 1 28.32 -48.60 8.71
CA MET A 1 27.23 -48.93 9.65
C MET A 1 26.24 -47.78 9.53
N GLY A 2 25.34 -47.73 8.54
CA GLY A 2 24.58 -48.81 7.92
C GLY A 2 23.18 -48.83 8.55
N ASP A 3 22.27 -48.07 7.94
CA ASP A 3 20.84 -48.36 7.71
C ASP A 3 19.94 -48.61 8.93
N GLY A 4 18.66 -48.25 8.96
CA GLY A 4 17.73 -47.82 7.94
C GLY A 4 16.32 -47.95 8.51
N ASP A 5 15.36 -47.35 7.82
CA ASP A 5 13.91 -47.48 7.96
C ASP A 5 13.39 -48.87 8.39
N MET A 6 12.29 -48.90 9.16
CA MET A 6 10.99 -49.42 8.67
C MET A 6 9.95 -49.61 9.79
N SER A 7 8.79 -49.02 9.54
CA SER A 7 7.43 -49.41 9.93
C SER A 7 7.18 -50.91 10.18
N ALA A 8 6.32 -51.23 11.16
CA ALA A 8 4.95 -51.76 10.96
C ALA A 8 4.44 -52.66 12.11
N GLN A 9 3.24 -52.30 12.58
CA GLN A 9 2.09 -53.13 12.98
C GLN A 9 2.27 -54.48 13.71
N ALA A 10 1.64 -54.61 14.88
CA ALA A 10 0.40 -55.39 15.12
C ALA A 10 0.21 -55.69 16.62
N GLY A 11 -1.00 -55.48 17.16
CA GLY A 11 -1.38 -55.77 18.57
C GLY A 11 -1.62 -57.25 18.84
N PRO A 12 -2.53 -57.66 19.75
CA PRO A 12 -3.26 -56.94 20.82
C PRO A 12 -3.04 -57.59 22.21
N GLU A 13 -3.59 -57.04 23.32
CA GLU A 13 -4.35 -57.79 24.35
C GLU A 13 -4.74 -56.98 25.62
N THR A 14 -6.05 -57.02 25.88
CA THR A 14 -6.80 -57.15 27.18
C THR A 14 -6.68 -56.15 28.36
N ARG A 15 -7.75 -55.33 28.48
CA ARG A 15 -8.67 -55.03 29.62
C ARG A 15 -8.13 -54.60 31.01
N PRO A 16 -8.76 -53.55 31.57
CA PRO A 16 -9.74 -53.70 32.68
C PRO A 16 -11.02 -52.87 32.38
N GLY A 17 -12.19 -52.94 33.01
CA GLY A 17 -12.77 -53.55 34.21
C GLY A 17 -14.11 -52.81 34.43
N ARG A 18 -15.21 -53.55 34.64
CA ARG A 18 -16.64 -53.10 34.73
C ARG A 18 -16.87 -51.98 35.76
N SER A 19 -17.48 -50.83 35.43
CA SER A 19 -18.91 -50.49 35.28
C SER A 19 -19.81 -50.59 36.53
N ALA A 20 -20.33 -49.44 36.96
CA ALA A 20 -21.47 -49.27 37.87
C ALA A 20 -22.44 -48.17 37.34
N ARG A 21 -23.73 -48.49 37.31
CA ARG A 21 -24.89 -47.71 36.81
C ARG A 21 -25.54 -46.84 37.90
N PRO A 22 -26.32 -45.81 37.50
CA PRO A 22 -27.62 -45.51 38.13
C PRO A 22 -28.77 -45.60 37.09
N ARG A 23 -29.78 -46.48 37.27
CA ARG A 23 -31.12 -46.28 37.90
C ARG A 23 -31.94 -45.15 37.24
N ARG A 24 -32.75 -45.44 36.20
CA ARG A 24 -34.17 -45.91 36.14
C ARG A 24 -35.25 -44.86 36.53
N HIS A 25 -36.15 -44.67 35.57
CA HIS A 25 -37.32 -43.78 35.47
C HIS A 25 -38.57 -44.29 36.22
N TRP A 26 -39.56 -43.40 36.40
CA TRP A 26 -41.00 -43.73 36.58
C TRP A 26 -41.88 -42.59 35.93
N PRO A 27 -43.18 -42.77 35.57
CA PRO A 27 -43.73 -42.32 34.30
C PRO A 27 -44.98 -41.40 34.44
N LEU A 28 -45.32 -40.76 33.31
CA LEU A 28 -46.65 -40.40 32.77
C LEU A 28 -47.84 -40.08 33.70
N ALA A 29 -48.34 -38.85 33.56
CA ALA A 29 -49.77 -38.60 33.38
C ALA A 29 -49.97 -37.38 32.46
N SER A 30 -50.60 -37.63 31.30
CA SER A 30 -51.00 -36.66 30.28
C SER A 30 -52.15 -35.78 30.76
N ALA A 31 -52.15 -34.50 30.36
CA ALA A 31 -53.39 -33.76 30.13
C ALA A 31 -53.16 -32.75 29.00
N VAL A 32 -53.75 -33.07 27.86
CA VAL A 32 -53.90 -32.19 26.70
C VAL A 32 -54.96 -31.15 27.02
N ALA A 33 -54.63 -29.87 26.86
CA ALA A 33 -55.62 -28.81 26.69
C ALA A 33 -55.16 -27.89 25.55
N LEU A 34 -55.70 -28.15 24.36
CA LEU A 34 -55.69 -27.22 23.24
C LEU A 34 -56.51 -25.98 23.63
N ALA A 35 -55.86 -24.83 23.70
CA ALA A 35 -56.52 -23.53 23.61
C ALA A 35 -56.03 -22.83 22.35
N LEU A 36 -56.72 -23.09 21.24
CA LEU A 36 -56.70 -22.25 20.04
C LEU A 36 -57.34 -20.91 20.40
N VAL A 37 -56.53 -19.91 20.68
CA VAL A 37 -56.96 -18.51 20.64
C VAL A 37 -56.28 -17.88 19.44
N ALA A 38 -57.02 -17.83 18.33
CA ALA A 38 -56.70 -17.03 17.17
C ALA A 38 -56.80 -15.55 17.58
N THR A 39 -55.68 -14.97 17.99
CA THR A 39 -55.51 -13.51 17.93
C THR A 39 -54.87 -13.21 16.58
N THR A 40 -55.68 -12.72 15.66
CA THR A 40 -55.22 -12.09 14.43
C THR A 40 -54.54 -10.78 14.79
N THR A 41 -53.35 -10.84 15.37
CA THR A 41 -52.40 -9.74 15.23
C THR A 41 -51.88 -9.84 13.81
N ALA A 42 -52.24 -8.86 12.99
CA ALA A 42 -51.57 -8.63 11.72
C ALA A 42 -50.08 -8.40 12.03
N VAL A 43 -49.31 -9.49 12.07
CA VAL A 43 -47.87 -9.42 11.90
C VAL A 43 -47.72 -8.83 10.51
N PRO A 44 -47.09 -7.66 10.34
CA PRO A 44 -46.65 -7.29 9.02
C PRO A 44 -45.69 -8.41 8.64
N LEU A 45 -46.15 -9.30 7.74
CA LEU A 45 -45.28 -10.05 6.87
C LEU A 45 -44.55 -8.99 6.06
N VAL A 46 -43.54 -8.37 6.68
CA VAL A 46 -42.38 -7.91 5.97
C VAL A 46 -41.88 -9.18 5.34
N LEU A 47 -42.12 -9.32 4.04
CA LEU A 47 -41.29 -10.14 3.19
C LEU A 47 -39.87 -9.77 3.59
N ALA A 48 -39.27 -10.61 4.42
CA ALA A 48 -37.84 -10.63 4.58
C ALA A 48 -37.37 -10.97 3.18
N ASP A 49 -37.05 -9.91 2.44
CA ASP A 49 -36.12 -9.98 1.35
C ASP A 49 -34.87 -10.55 2.01
N SER A 50 -34.72 -11.86 1.92
CA SER A 50 -33.52 -12.57 2.27
C SER A 50 -32.50 -12.28 1.18
N GLY A 51 -32.18 -10.99 1.03
CA GLY A 51 -30.92 -10.55 0.49
C GLY A 51 -29.91 -10.74 1.60
N ASP A 52 -28.81 -11.42 1.30
CA ASP A 52 -27.60 -11.53 2.14
C ASP A 52 -26.90 -10.17 2.33
N ASP A 53 -27.64 -9.05 2.27
CA ASP A 53 -27.09 -7.70 2.35
C ASP A 53 -26.88 -7.37 3.82
N THR A 54 -25.64 -7.55 4.27
CA THR A 54 -25.17 -7.06 5.57
C THR A 54 -25.59 -5.59 5.72
N PRO A 55 -26.36 -5.22 6.77
CA PRO A 55 -26.81 -3.85 6.96
C PRO A 55 -25.65 -2.87 6.88
N CYS A 56 -25.84 -1.76 6.17
CA CYS A 56 -24.79 -0.76 6.07
C CYS A 56 -24.46 -0.19 7.47
N GLN A 57 -23.21 0.21 7.68
CA GLN A 57 -22.68 0.71 8.93
C GLN A 57 -22.53 2.24 8.84
N ASP A 58 -23.19 2.96 9.74
CA ASP A 58 -23.01 4.42 9.82
C ASP A 58 -21.61 4.77 10.32
N VAL A 59 -20.93 5.66 9.59
CA VAL A 59 -19.69 6.28 10.08
C VAL A 59 -20.06 7.33 11.13
N PRO A 60 -19.61 7.17 12.40
CA PRO A 60 -19.99 8.07 13.48
C PRO A 60 -19.64 9.53 13.20
N ALA A 61 -20.46 10.48 13.65
CA ALA A 61 -20.21 11.91 13.47
C ALA A 61 -18.84 12.35 13.99
N SER A 62 -18.35 11.74 15.08
CA SER A 62 -17.02 11.97 15.63
C SER A 62 -15.90 11.54 14.66
N THR A 63 -16.08 10.42 13.95
CA THR A 63 -15.13 9.95 12.94
C THR A 63 -15.18 10.86 11.71
N ARG A 64 -16.38 11.25 11.29
CA ARG A 64 -16.57 12.18 10.16
C ARG A 64 -15.88 13.51 10.40
N ALA A 65 -15.94 14.04 11.62
CA ALA A 65 -15.28 15.28 12.00
C ALA A 65 -13.74 15.23 11.87
N LEU A 66 -13.12 14.04 11.91
CA LEU A 66 -11.67 13.90 11.73
C LEU A 66 -11.22 14.32 10.32
N ALA A 67 -12.07 14.19 9.31
CA ALA A 67 -11.74 14.59 7.94
C ALA A 67 -11.47 16.10 7.80
N GLU A 68 -11.97 16.92 8.74
CA GLU A 68 -11.80 18.38 8.75
C GLU A 68 -10.71 18.86 9.73
N ASP A 69 -10.16 17.97 10.57
CA ASP A 69 -9.10 18.28 11.54
C ASP A 69 -7.92 17.31 11.38
N PRO A 70 -6.94 17.62 10.50
CA PRO A 70 -5.75 16.79 10.27
C PRO A 70 -5.01 16.41 11.53
N ALA A 71 -4.84 17.37 12.46
CA ALA A 71 -4.11 17.11 13.70
C ALA A 71 -4.86 16.13 14.60
N ALA A 72 -6.19 16.20 14.66
CA ALA A 72 -7.00 15.20 15.36
C ALA A 72 -7.00 13.85 14.64
N ALA A 73 -7.07 13.85 13.31
CA ALA A 73 -7.01 12.64 12.50
C ALA A 73 -5.70 11.88 12.70
N THR A 74 -4.54 12.57 12.65
CA THR A 74 -3.24 11.97 12.94
C THR A 74 -3.20 11.38 14.35
N ARG A 75 -3.68 12.10 15.38
CA ARG A 75 -3.72 11.56 16.75
C ARG A 75 -4.64 10.33 16.90
N ALA A 76 -5.70 10.26 16.09
CA ALA A 76 -6.64 9.15 16.08
C ALA A 76 -6.04 7.91 15.40
N LEU A 77 -5.31 8.10 14.30
CA LEU A 77 -4.68 7.02 13.52
C LEU A 77 -3.26 6.66 13.95
N ASP A 78 -2.59 7.45 14.79
CA ASP A 78 -1.26 7.12 15.32
C ASP A 78 -1.36 5.95 16.33
N PRO A 79 -0.84 4.76 15.98
CA PRO A 79 -0.89 3.57 16.83
C PRO A 79 0.10 3.64 18.01
N GLY A 80 0.99 4.64 18.05
CA GLY A 80 2.15 4.66 18.92
C GLY A 80 3.33 3.87 18.36
N ALA A 81 4.54 4.14 18.85
CA ALA A 81 5.76 3.47 18.39
C ALA A 81 5.78 1.97 18.70
N ASP A 82 5.04 1.55 19.74
CA ASP A 82 4.89 0.16 20.18
C ASP A 82 3.63 -0.52 19.61
N LEU A 83 2.91 0.16 18.71
CA LEU A 83 1.65 -0.29 18.11
C LEU A 83 0.54 -0.63 19.11
N SER A 84 0.65 -0.22 20.37
CA SER A 84 -0.31 -0.54 21.42
C SER A 84 -1.74 -0.07 21.13
N ARG A 85 -1.91 0.97 20.29
CA ARG A 85 -3.22 1.50 19.88
C ARG A 85 -3.69 0.96 18.51
N PHE A 86 -2.94 0.09 17.86
CA PHE A 86 -3.30 -0.46 16.54
C PHE A 86 -4.71 -1.07 16.47
N PRO A 87 -5.21 -1.83 17.47
CA PRO A 87 -6.60 -2.33 17.45
C PRO A 87 -7.65 -1.20 17.42
N ALA A 88 -7.37 -0.06 18.04
CA ALA A 88 -8.26 1.09 18.00
C ALA A 88 -8.25 1.78 16.63
N VAL A 89 -7.07 1.87 16.00
CA VAL A 89 -6.92 2.37 14.61
C VAL A 89 -7.72 1.48 13.66
N ARG A 90 -7.51 0.16 13.70
CA ARG A 90 -8.23 -0.81 12.87
C ARG A 90 -9.75 -0.68 13.02
N LYS A 91 -10.24 -0.59 14.26
CA LYS A 91 -11.68 -0.41 14.55
C LYS A 91 -12.25 0.89 13.98
N LEU A 92 -11.42 1.93 13.81
CA LEU A 92 -11.86 3.24 13.33
C LEU A 92 -12.01 3.28 11.80
N ILE A 93 -11.17 2.56 11.06
CA ILE A 93 -11.09 2.67 9.58
C ILE A 93 -11.62 1.44 8.84
N VAL A 94 -11.62 0.26 9.44
CA VAL A 94 -12.09 -0.96 8.77
C VAL A 94 -13.61 -1.03 8.85
N HIS A 95 -14.27 -0.75 7.72
CA HIS A 95 -15.71 -0.81 7.54
C HIS A 95 -16.03 -1.46 6.19
N GLU A 96 -16.66 -2.64 6.21
CA GLU A 96 -16.96 -3.40 4.99
C GLU A 96 -18.08 -2.77 4.14
N ASN A 97 -19.12 -2.23 4.78
CA ASN A 97 -20.28 -1.66 4.10
C ASN A 97 -20.72 -0.31 4.70
N PRO A 98 -19.95 0.78 4.55
CA PRO A 98 -20.30 2.08 5.14
C PRO A 98 -21.51 2.71 4.44
N CYS A 99 -22.47 3.24 5.23
CA CYS A 99 -23.67 3.88 4.68
C CYS A 99 -23.36 5.19 3.93
N GLY A 100 -24.06 5.43 2.81
CA GLY A 100 -24.06 6.70 2.09
C GLY A 100 -22.67 7.14 1.61
N ASP A 101 -22.22 8.31 2.05
CA ASP A 101 -20.90 8.88 1.77
C ASP A 101 -19.80 8.38 2.73
N GLY A 102 -20.10 7.38 3.57
CA GLY A 102 -19.21 6.90 4.63
C GLY A 102 -17.85 6.42 4.12
N ALA A 103 -17.81 5.67 3.01
CA ALA A 103 -16.55 5.23 2.39
C ALA A 103 -15.66 6.42 1.99
N ARG A 104 -16.25 7.44 1.37
CA ARG A 104 -15.53 8.66 0.98
C ARG A 104 -15.03 9.42 2.19
N THR A 105 -15.85 9.47 3.24
CA THR A 105 -15.46 10.13 4.50
C THR A 105 -14.28 9.43 5.16
N LEU A 106 -14.29 8.09 5.22
CA LEU A 106 -13.16 7.33 5.76
C LEU A 106 -11.88 7.55 4.95
N GLY A 107 -11.97 7.62 3.61
CA GLY A 107 -10.84 7.99 2.76
C GLY A 107 -10.30 9.39 3.08
N ALA A 108 -11.19 10.36 3.31
CA ALA A 108 -10.81 11.72 3.70
C ALA A 108 -10.19 11.80 5.10
N VAL A 109 -10.62 10.95 6.06
CA VAL A 109 -9.99 10.84 7.38
C VAL A 109 -8.56 10.31 7.27
N ILE A 110 -8.35 9.29 6.44
CA ILE A 110 -7.02 8.71 6.19
C ILE A 110 -6.10 9.76 5.56
N GLU A 111 -6.56 10.43 4.51
CA GLU A 111 -5.82 11.51 3.86
C GLU A 111 -5.49 12.62 4.87
N ALA A 112 -6.46 13.09 5.65
CA ALA A 112 -6.24 14.14 6.65
C ALA A 112 -5.22 13.72 7.74
N ALA A 113 -5.20 12.45 8.14
CA ALA A 113 -4.32 11.94 9.17
C ALA A 113 -2.87 11.77 8.72
N THR A 114 -2.64 11.56 7.42
CA THR A 114 -1.36 11.08 6.89
C THR A 114 -0.65 12.12 6.03
N ARG A 115 -1.40 13.06 5.42
CA ARG A 115 -0.84 14.16 4.64
C ARG A 115 0.04 15.07 5.49
N ALA A 116 1.05 15.67 4.88
CA ALA A 116 1.81 16.74 5.48
C ALA A 116 0.93 17.97 5.80
N ASP A 117 1.33 18.76 6.81
CA ASP A 117 0.52 19.89 7.31
C ASP A 117 0.20 20.92 6.22
N ARG A 118 1.16 21.13 5.32
CA ARG A 118 1.10 22.09 4.21
C ARG A 118 1.90 21.56 3.02
N PRO A 119 1.60 21.98 1.78
CA PRO A 119 2.44 21.68 0.62
C PRO A 119 3.90 22.06 0.86
N GLY A 120 4.82 21.22 0.41
CA GLY A 120 6.27 21.35 0.55
C GLY A 120 6.81 21.17 1.97
N THR A 121 6.02 20.59 2.89
CA THR A 121 6.49 20.28 4.25
C THR A 121 6.69 18.79 4.45
N ALA A 122 7.67 18.44 5.28
CA ALA A 122 8.02 17.08 5.63
C ALA A 122 6.95 16.41 6.49
N HIS A 123 6.74 15.11 6.28
CA HIS A 123 5.95 14.28 7.19
C HIS A 123 6.58 14.24 8.58
N THR A 124 5.72 14.24 9.59
CA THR A 124 6.07 13.96 10.98
C THR A 124 6.06 12.46 11.24
N VAL A 125 6.77 12.03 12.28
CA VAL A 125 6.79 10.61 12.69
C VAL A 125 5.38 10.08 13.01
N ALA A 126 4.48 10.93 13.53
CA ALA A 126 3.11 10.52 13.84
C ALA A 126 2.28 10.28 12.57
N GLN A 127 2.46 11.10 11.52
CA GLN A 127 1.86 10.89 10.21
C GLN A 127 2.37 9.58 9.57
N ALA A 128 3.68 9.35 9.62
CA ALA A 128 4.30 8.13 9.10
C ALA A 128 3.79 6.85 9.81
N ARG A 129 3.68 6.87 11.15
CA ARG A 129 3.07 5.75 11.90
C ARG A 129 1.60 5.56 11.58
N ALA A 130 0.86 6.64 11.32
CA ALA A 130 -0.53 6.55 10.89
C ALA A 130 -0.64 5.89 9.50
N ALA A 131 0.24 6.24 8.55
CA ALA A 131 0.29 5.61 7.24
C ALA A 131 0.60 4.11 7.34
N HIS A 132 1.61 3.74 8.14
CA HIS A 132 1.91 2.34 8.47
C HIS A 132 0.67 1.59 9.00
N ALA A 133 0.00 2.15 10.01
CA ALA A 133 -1.16 1.53 10.62
C ALA A 133 -2.34 1.41 9.66
N VAL A 134 -2.55 2.37 8.76
CA VAL A 134 -3.59 2.30 7.73
C VAL A 134 -3.31 1.14 6.77
N VAL A 135 -2.06 1.02 6.29
CA VAL A 135 -1.66 -0.07 5.40
C VAL A 135 -1.85 -1.43 6.09
N ALA A 136 -1.33 -1.58 7.31
CA ALA A 136 -1.47 -2.81 8.09
C ALA A 136 -2.93 -3.17 8.43
N ALA A 137 -3.80 -2.18 8.60
CA ALA A 137 -5.20 -2.44 8.91
C ALA A 137 -6.02 -2.87 7.67
N LEU A 138 -5.65 -2.41 6.47
CA LEU A 138 -6.45 -2.55 5.25
C LEU A 138 -5.88 -3.55 4.23
N GLU A 139 -4.62 -3.97 4.34
CA GLU A 139 -4.02 -4.91 3.37
C GLU A 139 -4.76 -6.26 3.28
N SER A 140 -5.38 -6.71 4.39
CA SER A 140 -6.22 -7.92 4.44
C SER A 140 -7.73 -7.63 4.55
N ALA A 141 -8.16 -6.37 4.68
CA ALA A 141 -9.57 -6.02 4.80
C ALA A 141 -10.21 -5.69 3.44
N GLU A 142 -11.53 -5.80 3.33
CA GLU A 142 -12.25 -5.24 2.19
C GLU A 142 -12.15 -3.70 2.21
N VAL A 143 -11.88 -3.12 1.04
CA VAL A 143 -11.76 -1.67 0.86
C VAL A 143 -12.96 -1.16 0.04
N PRO A 144 -13.88 -0.40 0.66
CA PRO A 144 -14.98 0.20 -0.07
C PRO A 144 -14.49 1.15 -1.16
N ASP A 145 -15.08 1.10 -2.36
CA ASP A 145 -14.59 1.86 -3.53
C ASP A 145 -14.51 3.38 -3.30
N GLY A 146 -15.39 3.93 -2.46
CA GLY A 146 -15.37 5.35 -2.11
C GLY A 146 -14.14 5.78 -1.30
N MET A 147 -13.46 4.84 -0.64
CA MET A 147 -12.24 5.09 0.15
C MET A 147 -10.99 5.15 -0.75
N ALA A 148 -11.02 4.49 -1.90
CA ALA A 148 -9.86 4.26 -2.76
C ALA A 148 -9.08 5.54 -3.14
N PRO A 149 -9.71 6.69 -3.50
CA PRO A 149 -8.95 7.90 -3.81
C PRO A 149 -8.16 8.45 -2.62
N GLY A 150 -8.71 8.40 -1.40
CA GLY A 150 -8.02 8.87 -0.19
C GLY A 150 -6.83 7.99 0.18
N LEU A 151 -6.99 6.67 0.03
CA LEU A 151 -5.89 5.70 0.18
C LEU A 151 -4.79 5.91 -0.86
N ALA A 152 -5.17 6.16 -2.11
CA ALA A 152 -4.22 6.43 -3.19
C ALA A 152 -3.42 7.72 -2.95
N ARG A 153 -4.04 8.78 -2.41
CA ARG A 153 -3.31 10.01 -2.03
C ARG A 153 -2.32 9.76 -0.90
N MET A 154 -2.74 9.05 0.15
CA MET A 154 -1.82 8.63 1.20
C MET A 154 -0.64 7.85 0.60
N LEU A 155 -0.90 6.76 -0.13
CA LEU A 155 0.18 5.95 -0.71
C LEU A 155 1.09 6.77 -1.63
N ALA A 156 0.52 7.70 -2.40
CA ALA A 156 1.29 8.60 -3.24
C ALA A 156 2.19 9.56 -2.44
N ASP A 157 1.74 10.08 -1.30
CA ASP A 157 2.55 10.95 -0.43
C ASP A 157 3.75 10.18 0.17
N TYR A 158 3.61 8.85 0.33
CA TYR A 158 4.65 7.94 0.79
C TYR A 158 5.30 7.13 -0.35
N VAL A 159 5.34 7.69 -1.58
CA VAL A 159 5.80 6.98 -2.81
C VAL A 159 7.18 6.32 -2.65
N VAL A 160 8.10 6.95 -1.91
CA VAL A 160 9.44 6.40 -1.70
C VAL A 160 9.38 5.13 -0.85
N ASP A 161 8.57 5.18 0.19
CA ASP A 161 8.47 4.11 1.20
C ASP A 161 7.73 2.90 0.62
N GLU A 162 6.67 3.13 -0.16
CA GLU A 162 5.93 2.05 -0.82
C GLU A 162 6.70 1.42 -1.99
N ILE A 163 7.46 2.20 -2.77
CA ILE A 163 8.26 1.65 -3.88
C ILE A 163 9.43 0.83 -3.34
N ARG A 164 9.99 1.25 -2.21
CA ARG A 164 11.16 0.58 -1.62
C ARG A 164 10.79 -0.69 -0.85
N TYR A 165 9.53 -0.84 -0.46
CA TYR A 165 9.05 -2.03 0.24
C TYR A 165 9.25 -3.29 -0.61
N LEU A 166 9.97 -4.28 -0.06
CA LEU A 166 10.15 -5.58 -0.69
C LEU A 166 9.34 -6.67 0.03
N SER A 167 9.48 -6.73 1.34
CA SER A 167 8.84 -7.72 2.21
C SER A 167 9.06 -7.33 3.67
N PRO A 168 8.32 -7.92 4.63
CA PRO A 168 8.61 -7.73 6.04
C PRO A 168 10.06 -8.11 6.38
N SER A 169 10.71 -7.29 7.20
CA SER A 169 12.12 -7.42 7.57
C SER A 169 12.29 -7.49 9.08
N THR A 170 13.17 -8.38 9.55
CA THR A 170 13.55 -8.43 10.97
C THR A 170 14.44 -7.26 11.40
N ASP A 171 14.98 -6.52 10.44
CA ASP A 171 15.85 -5.37 10.69
C ASP A 171 15.04 -4.08 10.87
N ALA A 172 13.76 -4.08 10.48
CA ALA A 172 12.85 -2.97 10.72
C ALA A 172 12.54 -2.86 12.22
N ALA A 173 12.79 -1.68 12.80
CA ALA A 173 12.78 -1.49 14.25
C ALA A 173 11.46 -0.94 14.80
N GLY A 174 10.58 -0.42 13.94
CA GLY A 174 9.32 0.18 14.35
C GLY A 174 8.53 0.72 13.15
N PRO A 175 7.29 1.17 13.36
CA PRO A 175 6.36 1.52 12.27
C PRO A 175 6.71 2.80 11.49
N ALA A 176 7.67 3.57 11.98
CA ALA A 176 8.16 4.76 11.31
C ALA A 176 9.58 5.09 11.76
N VAL A 177 10.33 5.73 10.88
CA VAL A 177 11.67 6.24 11.16
C VAL A 177 11.75 7.75 11.04
N THR A 178 12.58 8.35 11.89
CA THR A 178 12.90 9.77 11.80
C THR A 178 13.85 10.04 10.64
N SER A 179 13.93 11.29 10.18
CA SER A 179 14.91 11.71 9.17
C SER A 179 16.36 11.43 9.56
N ALA A 180 16.67 11.37 10.87
CA ALA A 180 18.00 11.05 11.38
C ALA A 180 18.32 9.56 11.27
N GLN A 181 17.32 8.69 11.42
CA GLN A 181 17.45 7.25 11.21
C GLN A 181 17.48 6.91 9.71
N ALA A 182 16.73 7.65 8.89
CA ALA A 182 16.72 7.49 7.45
C ALA A 182 17.95 8.11 6.75
N ALA A 183 18.77 8.88 7.49
CA ALA A 183 19.94 9.54 6.95
C ALA A 183 20.96 8.50 6.43
N PRO A 184 21.59 8.75 5.27
CA PRO A 184 22.65 7.91 4.78
C PRO A 184 23.79 7.73 5.79
N ASP A 185 24.34 6.53 5.84
CA ASP A 185 25.51 6.21 6.63
C ASP A 185 26.79 6.88 6.04
N LYS A 186 27.95 6.54 6.60
CA LYS A 186 29.23 7.12 6.14
C LYS A 186 29.57 6.79 4.68
N SER A 187 29.02 5.68 4.16
CA SER A 187 29.18 5.26 2.78
C SER A 187 28.18 5.93 1.81
N GLY A 188 27.22 6.67 2.35
CA GLY A 188 26.11 7.22 1.56
C GLY A 188 24.95 6.24 1.39
N HIS A 189 24.96 5.10 2.10
CA HIS A 189 23.89 4.10 2.02
C HIS A 189 22.77 4.36 3.03
N THR A 190 21.53 4.17 2.61
CA THR A 190 20.34 4.12 3.46
C THR A 190 19.35 3.11 2.89
N PRO A 191 18.66 2.29 3.71
CA PRO A 191 17.65 1.36 3.22
C PRO A 191 16.35 2.07 2.81
N TYR A 192 16.15 3.34 3.22
CA TYR A 192 14.91 4.10 3.05
C TYR A 192 14.83 4.89 1.73
N GLY A 193 15.69 4.56 0.76
CA GLY A 193 15.73 5.21 -0.55
C GLY A 193 16.65 6.43 -0.61
N ARG A 194 16.91 6.90 -1.84
CA ARG A 194 17.81 8.03 -2.10
C ARG A 194 17.06 9.33 -2.24
N PHE A 195 17.80 10.43 -2.10
CA PHE A 195 17.30 11.79 -2.31
C PHE A 195 16.21 12.26 -1.34
N LEU A 196 16.16 11.64 -0.16
CA LEU A 196 15.21 11.98 0.90
C LEU A 196 15.34 13.43 1.37
N ALA A 197 14.20 14.04 1.68
CA ALA A 197 14.19 15.40 2.20
C ALA A 197 14.72 15.44 3.63
N PRO A 198 15.58 16.41 3.96
CA PRO A 198 15.96 16.63 5.34
C PRO A 198 14.73 16.90 6.22
N GLY A 199 14.63 16.20 7.34
CA GLY A 199 13.53 16.38 8.30
C GLY A 199 12.26 15.58 7.98
N GLU A 200 12.21 14.84 6.87
CA GLU A 200 11.10 13.95 6.53
C GLU A 200 11.17 12.64 7.33
N ALA A 201 10.05 12.29 7.98
CA ALA A 201 9.86 10.99 8.56
C ALA A 201 9.27 10.04 7.51
N HIS A 202 9.63 8.76 7.62
CA HIS A 202 9.25 7.72 6.68
C HIS A 202 8.43 6.64 7.39
N ALA A 203 7.43 6.10 6.71
CA ALA A 203 6.71 4.91 7.14
C ALA A 203 7.59 3.70 6.85
N ASP A 204 7.81 2.85 7.85
CA ASP A 204 8.62 1.65 7.67
C ASP A 204 7.70 0.46 7.41
N PHE A 205 7.29 0.27 6.16
CA PHE A 205 6.38 -0.81 5.77
C PHE A 205 7.04 -2.21 5.87
N GLU A 206 8.34 -2.33 6.12
CA GLU A 206 8.95 -3.63 6.40
C GLU A 206 8.72 -4.06 7.86
N TYR A 207 8.30 -3.14 8.73
CA TYR A 207 8.02 -3.43 10.13
C TYR A 207 6.69 -4.18 10.30
N ALA A 208 6.80 -5.48 10.57
CA ALA A 208 5.70 -6.32 11.03
C ALA A 208 5.80 -6.60 12.53
N ASP A 209 4.69 -6.49 13.26
CA ASP A 209 4.62 -6.81 14.68
C ASP A 209 3.60 -7.94 14.93
N PRO A 210 4.07 -9.16 15.26
CA PRO A 210 3.18 -10.29 15.53
C PRO A 210 2.36 -10.12 16.82
N VAL A 211 2.76 -9.22 17.73
CA VAL A 211 2.02 -9.01 19.00
C VAL A 211 0.76 -8.20 18.77
N SER A 212 0.84 -7.09 18.04
CA SER A 212 -0.32 -6.29 17.62
C SER A 212 -1.06 -6.89 16.43
N GLY A 213 -0.41 -7.76 15.65
CA GLY A 213 -0.94 -8.32 14.40
C GLY A 213 -0.89 -7.32 13.23
N ALA A 214 -0.01 -6.32 13.31
CA ALA A 214 0.19 -5.35 12.25
C ALA A 214 1.21 -5.90 11.24
N GLU A 215 0.76 -6.18 10.02
CA GLU A 215 1.58 -6.68 8.92
C GLU A 215 1.29 -5.80 7.69
N PRO A 216 1.91 -4.62 7.55
CA PRO A 216 1.68 -3.76 6.39
C PRO A 216 2.16 -4.43 5.10
N ASP A 217 1.34 -4.35 4.05
CA ASP A 217 1.69 -4.73 2.69
C ASP A 217 1.12 -3.67 1.73
N PRO A 218 1.90 -2.63 1.37
CA PRO A 218 1.43 -1.57 0.48
C PRO A 218 1.11 -2.10 -0.92
N ASP A 219 1.80 -3.13 -1.42
CA ASP A 219 1.53 -3.74 -2.73
C ASP A 219 0.12 -4.33 -2.81
N ARG A 220 -0.27 -5.10 -1.78
CA ARG A 220 -1.63 -5.64 -1.70
C ARG A 220 -2.67 -4.54 -1.67
N LEU A 221 -2.43 -3.48 -0.89
CA LEU A 221 -3.37 -2.37 -0.78
C LEU A 221 -3.48 -1.58 -2.09
N ILE A 222 -2.35 -1.30 -2.76
CA ILE A 222 -2.28 -0.71 -4.10
C ILE A 222 -3.08 -1.56 -5.08
N GLY A 223 -2.86 -2.88 -5.06
CA GLY A 223 -3.59 -3.83 -5.87
C GLY A 223 -5.10 -3.70 -5.71
N LYS A 224 -5.61 -3.61 -4.48
CA LYS A 224 -7.05 -3.43 -4.23
C LYS A 224 -7.60 -2.12 -4.78
N VAL A 225 -6.92 -1.00 -4.53
CA VAL A 225 -7.43 0.33 -4.90
C VAL A 225 -7.28 0.63 -6.38
N ALA A 226 -6.37 -0.05 -7.08
CA ALA A 226 -6.09 0.15 -8.51
C ALA A 226 -7.29 -0.14 -9.44
N ARG A 227 -8.34 -0.82 -8.98
CA ARG A 227 -9.60 -0.98 -9.74
C ARG A 227 -10.43 0.30 -9.84
N ASN A 228 -10.16 1.28 -8.98
CA ASN A 228 -10.78 2.61 -9.06
C ASN A 228 -9.96 3.51 -10.00
N PRO A 229 -10.55 4.12 -11.03
CA PRO A 229 -9.80 4.87 -12.04
C PRO A 229 -9.17 6.18 -11.51
N GLU A 230 -9.76 6.81 -10.49
CA GLU A 230 -9.16 7.99 -9.84
C GLU A 230 -7.97 7.58 -8.98
N ALA A 231 -8.11 6.52 -8.18
CA ALA A 231 -7.03 5.96 -7.38
C ALA A 231 -5.85 5.50 -8.24
N PHE A 232 -6.13 4.78 -9.34
CA PHE A 232 -5.13 4.40 -10.32
C PHE A 232 -4.38 5.62 -10.87
N ALA A 233 -5.11 6.66 -11.29
CA ALA A 233 -4.50 7.86 -11.85
C ALA A 233 -3.58 8.57 -10.84
N ILE A 234 -3.97 8.65 -9.56
CA ILE A 234 -3.16 9.26 -8.49
C ILE A 234 -1.85 8.48 -8.30
N LEU A 235 -1.93 7.17 -8.11
CA LEU A 235 -0.74 6.31 -7.92
C LEU A 235 0.17 6.35 -9.16
N TYR A 236 -0.42 6.32 -10.35
CA TYR A 236 0.32 6.34 -11.60
C TYR A 236 0.96 7.70 -11.91
N ASP A 237 0.32 8.80 -11.52
CA ASP A 237 0.93 10.14 -11.55
C ASP A 237 2.08 10.23 -10.55
N ALA A 238 1.90 9.73 -9.32
CA ALA A 238 2.92 9.77 -8.27
C ALA A 238 4.18 9.01 -8.67
N ALA A 239 4.06 7.77 -9.18
CA ALA A 239 5.19 6.98 -9.63
C ALA A 239 5.94 7.64 -10.80
N ARG A 240 5.23 8.22 -11.78
CA ARG A 240 5.85 8.96 -12.90
C ARG A 240 6.50 10.28 -12.45
N ALA A 241 5.87 10.99 -11.50
CA ALA A 241 6.43 12.18 -10.89
C ALA A 241 7.71 11.85 -10.11
N TYR A 242 7.71 10.73 -9.38
CA TYR A 242 8.86 10.22 -8.64
C TYR A 242 9.98 9.75 -9.58
N PHE A 243 9.68 9.08 -10.69
CA PHE A 243 10.68 8.72 -11.70
C PHE A 243 11.42 9.96 -12.24
N ALA A 244 10.67 11.01 -12.62
CA ALA A 244 11.27 12.28 -13.06
C ALA A 244 12.05 12.98 -11.92
N HIS A 245 11.53 12.93 -10.70
CA HIS A 245 12.23 13.41 -9.51
C HIS A 245 13.56 12.68 -9.28
N TYR A 246 13.59 11.37 -9.49
CA TYR A 246 14.75 10.54 -9.24
C TYR A 246 15.86 10.86 -10.26
N LEU A 247 15.51 10.84 -11.55
CA LEU A 247 16.44 11.09 -12.66
C LEU A 247 17.12 12.48 -12.56
N GLU A 248 16.39 13.53 -12.20
CA GLU A 248 16.96 14.89 -12.14
C GLU A 248 18.03 15.08 -11.04
N ARG A 249 18.25 14.10 -10.16
CA ARG A 249 19.25 14.14 -9.08
C ARG A 249 20.46 13.26 -9.33
N LEU A 250 20.37 12.33 -10.27
CA LEU A 250 21.50 11.49 -10.67
C LEU A 250 22.64 12.31 -11.27
N THR A 251 23.85 11.77 -11.17
CA THR A 251 25.03 12.31 -11.87
C THR A 251 24.86 12.24 -13.38
N SER A 252 25.75 12.87 -14.15
CA SER A 252 25.76 12.78 -15.62
C SER A 252 26.08 11.37 -16.16
N ARG A 253 26.29 10.38 -15.29
CA ARG A 253 26.43 8.97 -15.64
C ARG A 253 25.36 8.09 -15.00
N GLY A 254 24.26 8.68 -14.51
CA GLY A 254 23.22 7.92 -13.83
C GLY A 254 23.68 7.28 -12.52
N GLY A 255 24.67 7.88 -11.85
CA GLY A 255 25.20 7.42 -10.57
C GLY A 255 24.67 8.25 -9.40
N ASP A 256 24.89 7.77 -8.19
CA ASP A 256 24.54 8.41 -6.93
C ASP A 256 25.52 9.57 -6.63
N PRO A 257 25.06 10.83 -6.53
CA PRO A 257 25.92 11.96 -6.16
C PRO A 257 26.44 11.92 -4.71
N ASP A 258 25.86 11.10 -3.85
CA ASP A 258 26.21 10.96 -2.43
C ASP A 258 27.06 9.72 -2.12
N ASP A 259 27.39 8.91 -3.14
CA ASP A 259 28.26 7.73 -2.99
C ASP A 259 29.62 8.11 -2.39
N ARG A 260 29.98 7.45 -1.29
CA ARG A 260 31.25 7.66 -0.58
C ARG A 260 31.88 6.29 -0.27
N PRO A 261 32.71 5.72 -1.17
CA PRO A 261 33.40 4.47 -0.89
C PRO A 261 34.23 4.56 0.39
N ALA A 262 34.06 3.58 1.30
CA ALA A 262 34.43 3.66 2.71
C ALA A 262 35.93 3.95 2.98
N ASP A 263 36.82 3.63 2.03
CA ASP A 263 38.27 3.79 2.18
C ASP A 263 38.95 4.54 1.01
N GLY A 264 38.18 5.25 0.16
CA GLY A 264 38.69 5.86 -1.07
C GLY A 264 39.16 4.85 -2.14
N HIS A 265 39.27 3.59 -1.77
CA HIS A 265 39.18 2.45 -2.67
C HIS A 265 37.71 2.21 -2.94
N ARG A 266 37.33 2.33 -4.21
CA ARG A 266 36.02 1.93 -4.69
C ARG A 266 35.93 0.42 -4.42
N ASP A 267 35.22 0.04 -3.35
CA ASP A 267 34.76 -1.35 -3.21
C ASP A 267 34.08 -1.76 -4.54
N ASP A 268 33.99 -3.06 -4.81
CA ASP A 268 33.53 -3.65 -6.09
C ASP A 268 32.12 -3.21 -6.56
N THR A 269 31.45 -2.31 -5.84
CA THR A 269 30.12 -1.77 -6.17
C THR A 269 30.23 -0.38 -6.80
N PRO A 270 29.98 -0.22 -8.11
CA PRO A 270 29.92 1.07 -8.77
C PRO A 270 28.88 2.04 -8.17
N ASP A 271 29.17 3.35 -8.25
CA ASP A 271 28.24 4.49 -8.00
C ASP A 271 26.88 4.40 -8.73
N THR A 272 26.71 3.44 -9.64
CA THR A 272 25.48 3.21 -10.43
C THR A 272 24.63 2.03 -9.97
N VAL A 273 25.17 1.07 -9.20
CA VAL A 273 24.43 -0.17 -8.82
C VAL A 273 23.15 0.16 -8.08
N TRP A 274 23.29 1.03 -7.12
CA TRP A 274 22.23 1.45 -6.23
C TRP A 274 21.17 2.31 -6.94
N PRO A 275 21.54 3.29 -7.78
CA PRO A 275 20.62 3.91 -8.71
C PRO A 275 19.91 2.95 -9.65
N ASP A 276 20.58 1.92 -10.14
CA ASP A 276 19.94 0.91 -10.99
C ASP A 276 18.88 0.13 -10.22
N ASN A 277 19.15 -0.27 -8.97
CA ASN A 277 18.15 -0.91 -8.12
C ASN A 277 16.93 -0.01 -7.85
N ASP A 278 17.13 1.28 -7.55
CA ASP A 278 16.00 2.20 -7.34
C ASP A 278 15.20 2.41 -8.65
N LEU A 279 15.85 2.44 -9.81
CA LEU A 279 15.17 2.53 -11.11
C LEU A 279 14.39 1.25 -11.44
N GLU A 280 14.91 0.09 -11.02
CA GLU A 280 14.21 -1.19 -11.08
C GLU A 280 12.94 -1.13 -10.21
N ASP A 281 13.03 -0.78 -8.93
CA ASP A 281 11.89 -0.66 -8.01
C ASP A 281 10.80 0.29 -8.57
N ILE A 282 11.20 1.47 -9.10
CA ILE A 282 10.26 2.45 -9.68
C ILE A 282 9.57 1.89 -10.94
N ALA A 283 10.32 1.21 -11.81
CA ALA A 283 9.79 0.63 -13.03
C ALA A 283 8.86 -0.56 -12.74
N GLU A 284 9.18 -1.37 -11.73
CA GLU A 284 8.32 -2.44 -11.24
C GLU A 284 6.99 -1.90 -10.74
N ARG A 285 6.96 -0.81 -9.95
CA ARG A 285 5.71 -0.21 -9.48
C ARG A 285 4.78 0.19 -10.63
N ILE A 286 5.33 0.82 -11.67
CA ILE A 286 4.55 1.19 -12.87
C ILE A 286 4.07 -0.05 -13.62
N GLY A 287 4.90 -1.08 -13.75
CA GLY A 287 4.51 -2.37 -14.32
C GLY A 287 3.40 -3.05 -13.52
N ALA A 288 3.51 -3.08 -12.20
CA ALA A 288 2.54 -3.68 -11.28
C ALA A 288 1.17 -3.00 -11.38
N LEU A 289 1.11 -1.66 -11.47
CA LEU A 289 -0.14 -0.96 -11.73
C LEU A 289 -0.79 -1.43 -13.05
N MET A 290 -0.02 -1.55 -14.13
CA MET A 290 -0.53 -2.07 -15.40
C MET A 290 -1.01 -3.52 -15.29
N SER A 291 -0.30 -4.36 -14.52
CA SER A 291 -0.71 -5.73 -14.20
C SER A 291 -2.04 -5.75 -13.44
N HIS A 292 -2.21 -4.94 -12.39
CA HIS A 292 -3.46 -4.82 -11.65
C HIS A 292 -4.64 -4.42 -12.54
N ARG A 293 -4.43 -3.47 -13.46
CA ARG A 293 -5.46 -3.09 -14.46
C ARG A 293 -5.90 -4.30 -15.31
N VAL A 294 -4.95 -5.13 -15.75
CA VAL A 294 -5.24 -6.36 -16.52
C VAL A 294 -5.96 -7.41 -15.66
N VAL A 295 -5.47 -7.66 -14.44
CA VAL A 295 -6.06 -8.62 -13.49
C VAL A 295 -7.49 -8.22 -13.15
N HIS A 296 -7.74 -6.97 -12.79
CA HIS A 296 -9.09 -6.46 -12.48
C HIS A 296 -10.04 -6.52 -13.67
N THR A 297 -9.54 -6.31 -14.88
CA THR A 297 -10.35 -6.51 -16.10
C THR A 297 -10.72 -7.98 -16.27
N ARG A 298 -9.76 -8.90 -16.08
CA ARG A 298 -10.00 -10.35 -16.18
C ARG A 298 -10.97 -10.86 -15.10
N ASN A 299 -10.91 -10.29 -13.90
CA ASN A 299 -11.79 -10.63 -12.78
C ASN A 299 -13.19 -10.02 -12.90
N GLY A 300 -13.42 -9.10 -13.85
CA GLY A 300 -14.68 -8.39 -14.02
C GLY A 300 -14.88 -7.21 -13.05
N GLU A 301 -13.87 -6.87 -12.25
CA GLU A 301 -13.85 -5.70 -11.36
C GLU A 301 -13.73 -4.39 -12.15
N ILE A 302 -13.13 -4.45 -13.34
CA ILE A 302 -13.20 -3.41 -14.38
C ILE A 302 -14.02 -3.96 -15.55
N PRO A 303 -15.35 -3.71 -15.61
CA PRO A 303 -16.22 -4.30 -16.62
C PRO A 303 -16.11 -3.64 -18.01
N ASP A 304 -15.73 -2.36 -18.06
CA ASP A 304 -15.47 -1.62 -19.30
C ASP A 304 -14.09 -0.97 -19.23
N LEU A 305 -13.10 -1.66 -19.80
CA LEU A 305 -11.72 -1.21 -19.84
C LEU A 305 -11.55 0.14 -20.55
N ALA A 306 -12.31 0.38 -21.62
CA ALA A 306 -12.23 1.63 -22.35
C ALA A 306 -12.81 2.81 -21.55
N ALA A 307 -13.88 2.58 -20.78
CA ALA A 307 -14.41 3.58 -19.85
C ALA A 307 -13.45 3.85 -18.69
N PHE A 308 -12.82 2.81 -18.16
CA PHE A 308 -11.78 2.91 -17.14
C PHE A 308 -10.62 3.79 -17.65
N ASP A 309 -10.05 3.50 -18.82
CA ASP A 309 -8.94 4.27 -19.38
C ASP A 309 -9.29 5.74 -19.64
N ARG A 310 -10.51 6.01 -20.10
CA ARG A 310 -11.00 7.39 -20.26
C ARG A 310 -11.10 8.10 -18.92
N ALA A 311 -11.55 7.41 -17.87
CA ALA A 311 -11.61 7.97 -16.53
C ALA A 311 -10.21 8.20 -15.95
N VAL A 312 -9.30 7.24 -16.07
CA VAL A 312 -7.89 7.41 -15.65
C VAL A 312 -7.26 8.62 -16.35
N ARG A 313 -7.45 8.75 -17.67
CA ARG A 313 -6.94 9.90 -18.43
C ARG A 313 -7.54 11.24 -17.99
N LYS A 314 -8.80 11.26 -17.54
CA LYS A 314 -9.45 12.46 -16.99
C LYS A 314 -8.86 12.88 -15.65
N HIS A 315 -8.43 11.92 -14.83
CA HIS A 315 -7.85 12.16 -13.51
C HIS A 315 -6.32 12.36 -13.55
N THR A 316 -5.67 11.93 -14.62
CA THR A 316 -4.23 12.16 -14.85
C THR A 316 -3.94 13.64 -15.08
N ARG A 317 -2.98 14.20 -14.35
CA ARG A 317 -2.64 15.63 -14.39
C ARG A 317 -1.82 16.02 -15.63
N GLY A 318 -0.92 15.15 -16.09
CA GLY A 318 -0.09 15.43 -17.26
C GLY A 318 1.18 14.60 -17.36
N ALA A 319 2.18 15.15 -18.05
CA ALA A 319 3.51 14.57 -18.18
C ALA A 319 4.48 15.15 -17.15
N TYR A 320 5.40 14.32 -16.66
CA TYR A 320 6.49 14.71 -15.77
C TYR A 320 7.82 14.52 -16.50
N ARG A 321 8.61 15.58 -16.58
CA ARG A 321 9.96 15.53 -17.17
C ARG A 321 10.99 15.93 -16.11
N PRO A 322 12.13 15.23 -16.04
CA PRO A 322 13.23 15.64 -15.17
C PRO A 322 13.82 16.95 -15.65
N ALA A 323 14.40 17.72 -14.73
CA ALA A 323 15.19 18.88 -15.10
C ALA A 323 16.40 18.48 -15.99
N GLY A 324 16.70 19.30 -17.00
CA GLY A 324 17.86 19.09 -17.88
C GLY A 324 19.22 19.29 -17.18
N GLN A 325 19.23 19.85 -15.98
CA GLN A 325 20.40 19.99 -15.13
C GLN A 325 20.21 19.21 -13.83
N ARG A 326 21.31 18.75 -13.21
CA ARG A 326 21.24 18.07 -11.91
C ARG A 326 20.73 19.03 -10.85
N LEU A 327 19.67 18.65 -10.16
CA LEU A 327 19.19 19.35 -8.97
C LEU A 327 19.85 18.76 -7.72
N THR A 328 20.22 19.63 -6.78
CA THR A 328 20.74 19.24 -5.45
C THR A 328 19.70 19.40 -4.35
N THR A 329 18.55 19.98 -4.67
CA THR A 329 17.43 20.16 -3.74
C THR A 329 16.72 18.84 -3.48
N ARG A 330 16.35 18.58 -2.22
CA ARG A 330 15.58 17.41 -1.80
C ARG A 330 14.28 17.89 -1.13
N PRO A 331 13.26 18.26 -1.92
CA PRO A 331 11.97 18.64 -1.35
C PRO A 331 11.30 17.41 -0.73
N PRO A 332 10.46 17.59 0.31
CA PRO A 332 9.60 16.53 0.84
C PRO A 332 8.80 15.81 -0.25
N MET A 333 8.47 14.54 0.01
CA MET A 333 7.71 13.70 -0.91
C MET A 333 6.21 13.70 -0.61
N GLY A 334 5.81 14.21 0.56
CA GLY A 334 4.41 14.29 0.99
C GLY A 334 3.46 15.17 0.17
N ASP A 335 3.89 15.64 -1.00
CA ASP A 335 3.05 16.25 -2.02
C ASP A 335 3.51 15.90 -3.45
N ILE A 336 4.21 14.76 -3.63
CA ILE A 336 4.74 14.34 -4.93
C ILE A 336 3.65 14.14 -5.98
N ALA A 337 2.45 13.69 -5.58
CA ALA A 337 1.29 13.62 -6.45
C ALA A 337 0.84 14.99 -6.96
N ASP A 338 1.14 16.05 -6.21
CA ASP A 338 0.86 17.44 -6.54
C ASP A 338 2.00 18.13 -7.30
N ARG A 339 3.13 17.44 -7.52
CA ARG A 339 4.27 17.94 -8.32
C ARG A 339 3.78 18.62 -9.60
N PRO A 340 4.26 19.83 -9.95
CA PRO A 340 3.86 20.49 -11.19
C PRO A 340 4.16 19.66 -12.43
N VAL A 341 3.19 19.55 -13.33
CA VAL A 341 3.35 18.87 -14.62
C VAL A 341 4.22 19.70 -15.57
N SER A 342 5.03 19.03 -16.37
CA SER A 342 5.90 19.65 -17.38
C SER A 342 5.15 19.98 -18.68
N GLY A 343 3.93 19.48 -18.84
CA GLY A 343 3.10 19.70 -20.02
C GLY A 343 1.99 18.66 -20.17
N PRO A 344 1.24 18.71 -21.29
CA PRO A 344 0.23 17.71 -21.58
C PRO A 344 0.87 16.34 -21.82
N LEU A 345 0.15 15.30 -21.46
CA LEU A 345 0.52 13.93 -21.78
C LEU A 345 0.37 13.68 -23.28
N SER A 346 1.41 13.16 -23.92
CA SER A 346 1.40 12.69 -25.30
C SER A 346 1.40 11.16 -25.36
N GLY A 347 0.77 10.59 -26.40
CA GLY A 347 0.76 9.14 -26.61
C GLY A 347 -0.28 8.40 -25.76
N GLU A 348 -0.13 7.08 -25.69
CA GLU A 348 -1.03 6.18 -24.97
C GLU A 348 -0.69 6.15 -23.48
N LEU A 349 -1.67 6.49 -22.62
CA LEU A 349 -1.48 6.55 -21.17
C LEU A 349 -1.15 5.18 -20.55
N THR A 350 -1.70 4.14 -21.15
CA THR A 350 -1.57 2.74 -20.72
C THR A 350 -0.32 2.05 -21.27
N ASP A 351 0.45 2.72 -22.13
CA ASP A 351 1.78 2.26 -22.54
C ASP A 351 2.84 2.80 -21.56
N GLY A 352 2.89 2.19 -20.37
CA GLY A 352 3.80 2.60 -19.29
C GLY A 352 5.27 2.40 -19.66
N ARG A 353 5.58 1.34 -20.41
CA ARG A 353 6.92 1.08 -20.96
C ARG A 353 7.38 2.24 -21.83
N HIS A 354 6.58 2.63 -22.82
CA HIS A 354 6.94 3.73 -23.71
C HIS A 354 7.09 5.05 -22.95
N GLN A 355 6.25 5.32 -21.94
CA GLN A 355 6.35 6.52 -21.13
C GLN A 355 7.65 6.58 -20.33
N LEU A 356 8.04 5.48 -19.66
CA LEU A 356 9.28 5.39 -18.90
C LEU A 356 10.50 5.60 -19.80
N LEU A 357 10.59 4.85 -20.90
CA LEU A 357 11.74 4.93 -21.81
C LEU A 357 11.82 6.31 -22.48
N THR A 358 10.70 6.89 -22.90
CA THR A 358 10.70 8.25 -23.47
C THR A 358 11.23 9.30 -22.48
N VAL A 359 10.90 9.18 -21.20
CA VAL A 359 11.40 10.10 -20.17
C VAL A 359 12.89 9.87 -19.89
N LEU A 360 13.32 8.61 -19.83
CA LEU A 360 14.73 8.24 -19.63
C LEU A 360 15.61 8.70 -20.79
N ASP A 361 15.19 8.46 -22.04
CA ASP A 361 15.92 8.84 -23.25
C ASP A 361 16.10 10.36 -23.32
N ALA A 362 15.01 11.11 -23.09
CA ALA A 362 15.05 12.56 -23.09
C ALA A 362 15.96 13.12 -21.99
N TRP A 363 15.98 12.48 -20.82
CA TRP A 363 16.92 12.84 -19.74
C TRP A 363 18.35 12.51 -20.11
N ALA A 364 18.62 11.32 -20.65
CA ALA A 364 19.95 10.87 -21.03
C ALA A 364 20.56 11.78 -22.09
N GLU A 365 19.78 12.17 -23.10
CA GLU A 365 20.17 13.13 -24.13
C GLU A 365 20.49 14.50 -23.50
N ALA A 366 19.57 15.06 -22.70
CA ALA A 366 19.74 16.36 -22.07
C ALA A 366 20.95 16.43 -21.13
N ARG A 367 21.26 15.31 -20.46
CA ARG A 367 22.38 15.20 -19.49
C ARG A 367 23.68 14.72 -20.13
N GLN A 368 23.67 14.42 -21.43
CA GLN A 368 24.80 13.86 -22.18
C GLN A 368 25.36 12.60 -21.51
N VAL A 369 24.46 11.70 -21.09
CA VAL A 369 24.84 10.42 -20.50
C VAL A 369 25.54 9.58 -21.57
N PRO A 370 26.66 8.90 -21.26
CA PRO A 370 27.33 8.02 -22.21
C PRO A 370 26.36 6.98 -22.79
N ALA A 371 26.39 6.74 -24.09
CA ALA A 371 25.43 5.86 -24.78
C ALA A 371 25.37 4.45 -24.19
N GLU A 372 26.52 3.86 -23.83
CA GLU A 372 26.59 2.57 -23.17
C GLU A 372 25.85 2.58 -21.82
N ARG A 373 25.94 3.68 -21.08
CA ARG A 373 25.27 3.82 -19.79
C ARG A 373 23.77 4.05 -19.95
N ALA A 374 23.35 4.86 -20.91
CA ALA A 374 21.94 5.06 -21.23
C ALA A 374 21.28 3.71 -21.60
N ALA A 375 21.92 2.93 -22.48
CA ALA A 375 21.44 1.59 -22.85
C ALA A 375 21.36 0.61 -21.66
N ALA A 376 22.30 0.70 -20.71
CA ALA A 376 22.24 -0.10 -19.49
C ALA A 376 21.05 0.29 -18.59
N MET A 377 20.80 1.59 -18.42
CA MET A 377 19.64 2.08 -17.65
C MET A 377 18.32 1.72 -18.33
N GLU A 378 18.24 1.84 -19.67
CA GLU A 378 17.09 1.40 -20.46
C GLU A 378 16.80 -0.08 -20.22
N LEU A 379 17.82 -0.94 -20.25
CA LEU A 379 17.66 -2.37 -20.02
C LEU A 379 17.15 -2.68 -18.60
N VAL A 380 17.64 -1.96 -17.58
CA VAL A 380 17.19 -2.10 -16.19
C VAL A 380 15.70 -1.76 -16.10
N VAL A 381 15.32 -0.56 -16.56
CA VAL A 381 13.93 -0.08 -16.53
C VAL A 381 13.01 -0.98 -17.34
N ASP A 382 13.45 -1.42 -18.52
CA ASP A 382 12.65 -2.26 -19.41
C ASP A 382 12.37 -3.65 -18.82
N ASN A 383 13.42 -4.32 -18.33
CA ASN A 383 13.28 -5.65 -17.75
C ASN A 383 12.40 -5.63 -16.49
N ALA A 384 12.61 -4.63 -15.63
CA ALA A 384 11.83 -4.45 -14.41
C ALA A 384 10.34 -4.22 -14.72
N TYR A 385 10.05 -3.29 -15.64
CA TYR A 385 8.68 -3.05 -16.09
C TYR A 385 8.03 -4.32 -16.66
N VAL A 386 8.72 -5.03 -17.57
CA VAL A 386 8.17 -6.23 -18.23
C VAL A 386 7.93 -7.35 -17.21
N ARG A 387 8.83 -7.54 -16.25
CA ARG A 387 8.69 -8.55 -15.19
C ARG A 387 7.46 -8.29 -14.31
N ALA A 388 7.19 -7.03 -13.98
CA ALA A 388 6.05 -6.67 -13.12
C ALA A 388 4.72 -6.54 -13.88
N ALA A 389 4.75 -6.21 -15.18
CA ALA A 389 3.55 -6.02 -16.00
C ALA A 389 3.00 -7.33 -16.62
N GLY A 390 3.83 -8.36 -16.76
CA GLY A 390 3.48 -9.67 -17.34
C GLY A 390 2.85 -10.60 -16.32
#